data_AF-A0A3N2RPK6-F1
#
_entry.id   AF-A0A3N2RPK6-F1
#
_cell.length_a   1.000
_cell.length_b   1.000
_cell.length_c   1.000
_cell.angle_alpha   90.00
_cell.angle_beta   90.00
_cell.angle_gamma   90.00
#
_symmetry.space_group_name_H-M   'P 1'
#
loop_
_entity.id
_entity.type
_entity.pdbx_description
1 polymer ?
#
loop_
_entity_poly.entity_id
_entity_poly.type
_entity_poly.pdbx_seq_one_letter_code
_entity_poly.pdbx_strand_id
1 'polypeptide(L)' 'MTKSFVDEIGAERAQALASKAVAEAIAEADALGLPQVVKIDGVWCRRYPDGRVEPVEAER' A
#
# COMPACT_ATOMS: atom_id res chain seq x y z
N MET A 1 -8.30 -14.32 -26.08
CA MET A 1 -8.15 -13.72 -24.74
C MET A 1 -6.78 -13.06 -24.69
N THR A 2 -6.72 -11.77 -24.38
CA THR A 2 -5.44 -11.08 -24.17
C THR A 2 -4.83 -11.65 -22.90
N LYS A 3 -3.59 -12.17 -22.98
CA LYS A 3 -2.86 -12.58 -21.79
C LYS A 3 -2.59 -11.34 -20.94
N SER A 4 -2.78 -11.44 -19.62
CA SER A 4 -2.40 -10.36 -18.73
C SER A 4 -0.89 -10.16 -18.81
N PHE A 5 -0.42 -8.93 -18.65
CA PHE A 5 1.02 -8.66 -18.48
C PHE A 5 1.62 -9.52 -17.35
N VAL A 6 0.85 -9.79 -16.30
CA VAL A 6 1.23 -10.70 -15.20
C VAL A 6 1.46 -12.14 -15.71
N ASP A 7 0.63 -12.61 -16.64
CA ASP A 7 0.76 -13.95 -17.22
C ASP A 7 1.99 -14.03 -18.14
N GLU A 8 2.39 -12.92 -18.75
CA GLU A 8 3.56 -12.85 -19.64
C GLU A 8 4.88 -12.84 -18.87
N ILE A 9 4.94 -12.12 -17.73
CA ILE A 9 6.17 -11.99 -16.93
C ILE A 9 6.28 -13.03 -15.80
N GLY A 10 5.18 -13.71 -15.48
CA GLY A 10 5.08 -14.65 -14.37
C GLY A 10 4.76 -13.98 -13.03
N ALA A 11 3.99 -14.69 -12.18
CA ALA A 11 3.50 -14.18 -10.91
C ALA A 11 4.62 -13.71 -9.95
N GLU A 12 5.72 -14.46 -9.88
CA GLU A 12 6.85 -14.13 -9.01
C GLU A 12 7.47 -12.78 -9.39
N ARG A 13 7.71 -12.56 -10.69
CA ARG A 13 8.30 -11.31 -11.19
C ARG A 13 7.33 -10.15 -11.05
N ALA A 14 6.04 -10.38 -11.29
CA ALA A 14 5.00 -9.38 -11.05
C ALA A 14 4.95 -8.97 -9.56
N GLN A 15 5.03 -9.95 -8.65
CA GLN A 15 5.04 -9.70 -7.22
C GLN A 15 6.29 -8.94 -6.77
N ALA A 16 7.47 -9.26 -7.31
CA ALA A 16 8.70 -8.54 -7.03
C ALA A 16 8.63 -7.07 -7.46
N LEU A 17 8.10 -6.80 -8.66
CA LEU A 17 7.89 -5.43 -9.16
C LEU A 17 6.87 -4.67 -8.30
N ALA A 18 5.75 -5.28 -7.96
CA ALA A 18 4.73 -4.68 -7.11
C ALA A 18 5.31 -4.36 -5.71
N SER A 19 6.05 -5.29 -5.12
CA SER A 19 6.66 -5.11 -3.79
C SER A 19 7.64 -3.94 -3.77
N LYS A 20 8.47 -3.82 -4.82
CA LYS A 20 9.40 -2.69 -4.97
C LYS A 20 8.65 -1.36 -5.10
N ALA A 21 7.66 -1.30 -6.00
CA ALA A 21 6.87 -0.08 -6.23
C ALA A 21 6.10 0.36 -4.97
N VAL A 22 5.54 -0.59 -4.21
CA VAL A 22 4.87 -0.32 -2.94
C VAL A 22 5.84 0.24 -1.90
N ALA A 23 7.04 -0.34 -1.79
CA ALA A 23 8.06 0.16 -0.86
C ALA A 23 8.50 1.60 -1.18
N GLU A 24 8.67 1.92 -2.46
CA GLU A 24 8.99 3.28 -2.93
C GLU A 24 7.86 4.26 -2.63
N ALA A 25 6.61 3.88 -2.90
CA ALA A 25 5.44 4.73 -2.62
C ALA A 25 5.24 4.99 -1.11
N ILE A 26 5.50 3.99 -0.26
CA ILE A 26 5.50 4.15 1.20
C ILE A 26 6.56 5.15 1.62
N ALA A 27 7.79 5.02 1.13
CA ALA A 27 8.88 5.94 1.47
C ALA A 27 8.58 7.38 1.03
N GLU A 28 7.99 7.56 -0.15
CA GLU A 28 7.57 8.89 -0.64
C GLU A 28 6.44 9.48 0.22
N ALA A 29 5.42 8.68 0.55
CA ALA A 29 4.33 9.12 1.42
C ALA A 29 4.84 9.55 2.81
N ASP A 30 5.77 8.78 3.39
CA ASP A 30 6.40 9.11 4.68
C ASP A 30 7.19 10.42 4.59
N ALA A 31 7.96 10.63 3.51
CA ALA A 31 8.70 11.87 3.29
C ALA A 31 7.79 13.10 3.14
N LEU A 32 6.57 12.91 2.63
CA LEU A 32 5.54 13.95 2.49
C LEU A 32 4.67 14.12 3.76
N GLY A 33 4.90 13.32 4.81
CA GLY A 33 4.08 13.37 6.02
C GLY A 33 2.67 12.77 5.86
N LEU A 34 2.43 12.00 4.79
CA LEU A 34 1.13 11.44 4.48
C LEU A 34 0.87 10.16 5.28
N PRO A 35 -0.37 9.89 5.69
CA PRO A 35 -0.70 8.66 6.39
C PRO A 35 -0.71 7.44 5.46
N GLN A 36 -0.24 6.31 5.98
CA GLN A 36 -0.43 5.01 5.37
C GLN A 36 -1.73 4.37 5.83
N VAL A 37 -2.46 3.72 4.92
CA VAL A 37 -3.65 2.94 5.27
C VAL A 37 -3.22 1.53 5.66
N VAL A 38 -3.42 1.18 6.91
CA VAL A 38 -3.03 -0.11 7.51
C VAL A 38 -4.22 -0.75 8.21
N LYS A 39 -4.20 -2.09 8.35
CA LYS A 39 -5.22 -2.82 9.11
C LYS A 39 -4.66 -3.23 10.47
N ILE A 40 -5.21 -2.71 11.55
CA ILE A 40 -4.80 -2.97 12.94
C ILE A 40 -5.98 -3.63 13.66
N ASP A 41 -5.80 -4.83 14.19
CA ASP A 41 -6.84 -5.61 14.87
C ASP A 41 -8.17 -5.71 14.09
N GLY A 42 -8.07 -5.81 12.76
CA GLY A 42 -9.21 -5.91 11.86
C GLY A 42 -9.82 -4.58 11.43
N VAL A 43 -9.41 -3.46 12.03
CA VAL A 43 -9.90 -2.10 11.72
C VAL A 43 -8.95 -1.41 10.74
N TRP A 44 -9.50 -0.74 9.74
CA TRP A 44 -8.71 0.10 8.83
C TRP A 44 -8.37 1.41 9.52
N CYS A 45 -7.08 1.75 9.56
CA CYS A 45 -6.56 2.93 10.20
C CYS A 45 -5.61 3.70 9.27
N ARG A 46 -5.59 5.02 9.40
CA ARG A 46 -4.55 5.91 8.91
C ARG A 46 -3.44 5.96 9.95
N ARG A 47 -2.25 5.48 9.61
CA ARG A 47 -1.04 5.60 10.43
C ARG A 47 -0.16 6.70 9.85
N TYR A 48 0.04 7.76 10.62
CA TYR A 48 0.87 8.89 10.25
C TYR A 48 2.35 8.63 10.61
N PRO A 49 3.30 9.32 9.95
CA PRO A 49 4.73 9.17 10.24
C PRO A 49 5.14 9.58 11.66
N ASP A 50 4.36 10.46 12.31
CA ASP A 50 4.54 10.87 13.71
C ASP A 50 4.08 9.81 14.73
N GLY A 51 3.53 8.68 14.26
CA GLY A 51 3.02 7.60 15.08
C GLY A 51 1.54 7.73 15.47
N ARG A 52 0.86 8.82 15.10
CA ARG A 52 -0.59 8.95 15.27
C ARG A 52 -1.31 7.89 14.44
N VAL A 53 -2.35 7.29 15.03
CA VAL A 53 -3.20 6.30 14.38
C VAL A 53 -4.65 6.73 14.54
N GLU A 54 -5.35 6.84 13.42
CA GLU A 54 -6.77 7.22 13.40
C GLU A 54 -7.55 6.18 12.60
N PRO A 55 -8.74 5.76 13.04
CA PRO A 55 -9.58 4.90 12.22
C PRO A 55 -9.91 5.61 10.89
N VAL A 56 -9.92 4.86 9.80
CA VAL A 56 -10.53 5.34 8.55
C VAL A 56 -12.03 5.32 8.82
N GLU A 57 -12.59 6.46 9.25
CA GLU A 57 -14.04 6.60 9.29
C GLU A 57 -14.56 6.33 7.88
N ALA A 58 -15.50 5.38 7.76
CA ALA A 58 -16.32 5.30 6.58
C ALA A 58 -17.09 6.62 6.53
N GLU A 59 -16.78 7.48 5.56
CA GLU A 59 -17.59 8.66 5.27
C GLU A 59 -19.06 8.23 5.27
N ARG A 60 -19.84 8.79 6.19
CA ARG A 60 -21.30 8.66 6.22
C ARG A 60 -21.92 9.69 5.30
#